data_AF-A0A943J347-F1
#
_entry.id   AF-A0A943J347-F1
#
_cell.length_a   1.000
_cell.length_b   1.000
_cell.length_c   1.000
_cell.angle_alpha   90.00
_cell.angle_beta   90.00
_cell.angle_gamma   90.00
#
_symmetry.space_group_name_H-M   'P 1'
#
loop_
_entity.id
_entity.type
_entity.pdbx_description
1 polymer ?
#
loop_
_entity_poly.entity_id
_entity_poly.type
_entity_poly.pdbx_seq_one_letter_code
_entity_poly.pdbx_strand_id
1 'polypeptide(L)'
;MKKSDEQEQKYRKELMKGLLPINLGALFMPPIWGPANGIWITILYYPLWLFADNLFYASFTDPSPLSVVFSIIVAILLAAVTIVFARVSQGYACERAISLGRTKEWYIKRQRVWAIAMGILAALMIFGATYYNLVIRPGMPVA
;
A
#
# COMPACT_ATOMS: atom_id res chain seq x y z
N MET A 1 -16.02 -26.18 16.39
CA MET A 1 -15.24 -25.01 15.94
C MET A 1 -13.78 -25.34 15.64
N LYS A 2 -12.98 -25.86 16.59
CA LYS A 2 -11.52 -26.12 16.43
C LYS A 2 -11.04 -26.82 15.13
N LYS A 3 -11.74 -27.86 14.63
CA LYS A 3 -11.32 -28.58 13.42
C LYS A 3 -11.38 -27.73 12.14
N SER A 4 -12.33 -26.79 12.05
CA SER A 4 -12.49 -25.89 10.89
C SER A 4 -11.37 -24.85 10.84
N ASP A 5 -11.04 -24.27 12.00
CA ASP A 5 -10.02 -23.23 12.12
C ASP A 5 -8.62 -23.79 11.79
N GLU A 6 -8.32 -25.01 12.24
CA GLU A 6 -7.07 -25.71 11.93
C GLU A 6 -6.95 -26.03 10.43
N GLN A 7 -8.05 -26.40 9.78
CA GLN A 7 -8.08 -26.65 8.34
C GLN A 7 -7.87 -25.36 7.54
N GLU A 8 -8.52 -24.27 7.92
CA GLU A 8 -8.34 -22.96 7.28
C GLU A 8 -6.89 -22.46 7.45
N GLN A 9 -6.31 -22.61 8.63
CA GLN A 9 -4.92 -22.24 8.86
C GLN A 9 -3.94 -23.07 8.03
N LYS A 10 -4.17 -24.38 7.89
CA LYS A 10 -3.35 -25.24 7.01
C LYS A 10 -3.46 -24.79 5.56
N TYR A 11 -4.67 -24.56 5.08
CA TYR A 11 -4.91 -24.04 3.73
C TYR A 11 -4.21 -22.70 3.49
N ARG A 12 -4.33 -21.73 4.41
CA ARG A 12 -3.61 -20.44 4.31
C ARG A 12 -2.10 -20.62 4.31
N LYS A 13 -1.55 -21.51 5.15
CA LYS A 13 -0.10 -21.80 5.16
C LYS A 13 0.36 -22.41 3.85
N GLU A 14 -0.40 -23.35 3.28
CA GLU A 14 -0.12 -23.95 1.98
C GLU A 14 -0.20 -22.91 0.85
N LEU A 15 -1.22 -22.04 0.87
CA LEU A 15 -1.38 -20.94 -0.07
C LEU A 15 -0.21 -19.98 0.00
N MET A 16 0.25 -19.63 1.21
CA MET A 16 1.37 -18.72 1.42
C MET A 16 2.76 -19.34 1.14
N LYS A 17 2.87 -20.67 1.07
CA LYS A 17 4.15 -21.36 0.84
C LYS A 17 4.78 -20.93 -0.49
N GLY A 18 5.99 -20.36 -0.46
CA GLY A 18 6.70 -19.88 -1.65
C GLY A 18 6.31 -18.47 -2.13
N LEU A 19 5.37 -17.80 -1.43
CA LEU A 19 5.12 -16.38 -1.61
C LEU A 19 6.00 -15.55 -0.67
N LEU A 20 6.33 -14.33 -1.10
CA LEU A 20 6.92 -13.36 -0.18
C LEU A 20 5.91 -13.03 0.93
N PRO A 21 6.33 -12.99 2.20
CA PRO A 21 5.45 -12.68 3.32
C PRO A 21 4.77 -11.31 3.21
N ILE A 22 5.41 -10.37 2.49
CA ILE A 22 4.90 -9.04 2.22
C ILE A 22 4.75 -8.89 0.71
N ASN A 23 3.58 -8.48 0.25
CA ASN A 23 3.36 -8.16 -1.15
C ASN A 23 3.95 -6.77 -1.46
N LEU A 24 5.03 -6.74 -2.25
CA LEU A 24 5.71 -5.48 -2.59
C LEU A 24 4.86 -4.57 -3.49
N GLY A 25 4.03 -5.13 -4.38
CA GLY A 25 3.10 -4.32 -5.17
C GLY A 25 2.08 -3.60 -4.30
N ALA A 26 1.51 -4.33 -3.34
CA ALA A 26 0.59 -3.81 -2.34
C ALA A 26 1.25 -2.83 -1.37
N LEU A 27 2.54 -3.02 -1.05
CA LEU A 27 3.30 -2.15 -0.17
C LEU A 27 3.59 -0.79 -0.83
N PHE A 28 4.01 -0.80 -2.10
CA PHE A 28 4.40 0.42 -2.79
C PHE A 28 3.19 1.23 -3.28
N MET A 29 2.21 0.57 -3.89
CA MET A 29 1.02 1.23 -4.42
C MET A 29 -0.26 0.48 -4.04
N PRO A 30 -0.66 0.49 -2.75
CA PRO A 30 -1.93 -0.06 -2.28
C PRO A 30 -3.15 0.33 -3.13
N PRO A 31 -3.37 1.62 -3.49
CA PRO A 31 -4.58 2.03 -4.20
C PRO A 31 -4.65 1.57 -5.66
N ILE A 32 -3.58 1.01 -6.22
CA ILE A 32 -3.55 0.53 -7.61
C ILE A 32 -3.48 -0.98 -7.64
N TRP A 33 -2.57 -1.56 -6.86
CA TRP A 33 -2.45 -3.00 -6.75
C TRP A 33 -3.70 -3.61 -6.10
N GLY A 34 -4.27 -2.97 -5.08
CA GLY A 34 -5.45 -3.45 -4.36
C GLY A 34 -6.66 -3.65 -5.27
N PRO A 35 -7.16 -2.64 -6.01
CA PRO A 35 -8.33 -2.79 -6.87
C PRO A 35 -8.07 -3.75 -8.04
N ALA A 36 -6.85 -3.77 -8.59
CA ALA A 36 -6.45 -4.73 -9.60
C ALA A 36 -6.52 -6.20 -9.12
N ASN A 37 -6.45 -6.43 -7.80
CA ASN A 37 -6.61 -7.74 -7.15
C ASN A 37 -7.94 -7.86 -6.40
N GLY A 38 -8.93 -7.00 -6.69
CA GLY A 38 -10.30 -7.09 -6.15
C GLY A 38 -10.54 -6.41 -4.80
N ILE A 39 -9.55 -5.72 -4.24
CA ILE A 39 -9.64 -5.03 -2.95
C ILE A 39 -9.90 -3.54 -3.19
N TRP A 40 -11.11 -3.19 -3.64
CA TRP A 40 -11.48 -1.82 -4.05
C TRP A 40 -11.38 -0.76 -2.95
N ILE A 41 -11.54 -1.16 -1.68
CA ILE A 41 -11.48 -0.23 -0.53
C ILE A 41 -10.13 0.50 -0.43
N THR A 42 -9.08 -0.05 -1.04
CA THR A 42 -7.75 0.56 -1.07
C THR A 42 -7.69 1.87 -1.86
N ILE A 43 -8.71 2.24 -2.64
CA ILE A 43 -8.83 3.58 -3.23
C ILE A 43 -8.81 4.68 -2.16
N LEU A 44 -9.25 4.38 -0.93
CA LEU A 44 -9.19 5.30 0.21
C LEU A 44 -7.76 5.70 0.62
N TYR A 45 -6.73 5.02 0.11
CA TYR A 45 -5.35 5.48 0.28
C TYR A 45 -5.09 6.83 -0.38
N TYR A 46 -5.76 7.18 -1.49
CA TYR A 46 -5.56 8.48 -2.14
C TYR A 46 -5.89 9.69 -1.24
N PRO A 47 -7.10 9.79 -0.64
CA PRO A 47 -7.38 10.88 0.29
C PRO A 47 -6.52 10.82 1.55
N LEU A 48 -6.17 9.61 2.02
CA LEU A 48 -5.27 9.45 3.18
C LEU A 48 -3.85 9.95 2.88
N TRP A 49 -3.32 9.66 1.70
CA TRP A 49 -2.03 10.16 1.23
C TRP A 49 -2.04 11.66 1.05
N LEU A 50 -3.10 12.23 0.48
CA LEU A 50 -3.24 13.68 0.36
C LEU A 50 -3.27 14.36 1.72
N PHE A 51 -3.99 13.78 2.70
CA PHE A 51 -4.00 14.27 4.07
C PHE A 51 -2.60 14.21 4.71
N ALA A 52 -1.91 13.08 4.58
CA ALA A 52 -0.56 12.90 5.11
C ALA A 52 0.44 13.87 4.46
N ASP A 53 0.38 14.03 3.14
CA ASP A 53 1.26 14.93 2.38
C ASP A 53 1.08 16.39 2.81
N ASN A 54 -0.16 16.85 3.02
CA ASN A 54 -0.42 18.19 3.55
C ASN A 54 0.12 18.39 4.96
N LEU A 55 0.01 17.37 5.81
CA LEU A 55 0.51 17.42 7.17
C LEU A 55 2.05 17.47 7.21
N PHE A 56 2.70 16.66 6.37
CA PHE A 56 4.16 16.69 6.20
C PHE A 56 4.64 18.03 5.67
N TYR A 57 3.97 18.56 4.64
CA TYR A 57 4.27 19.87 4.10
C TYR A 57 4.15 20.96 5.17
N ALA A 58 3.05 20.99 5.92
CA ALA A 58 2.84 21.95 7.01
C ALA A 58 3.95 21.84 8.07
N SER A 59 4.33 20.62 8.46
CA SER A 59 5.42 20.40 9.43
C SER A 59 6.79 20.84 8.92
N PHE A 60 6.98 20.91 7.59
CA PHE A 60 8.23 21.35 6.98
C PHE A 60 8.27 22.87 6.81
N THR A 61 7.16 23.50 6.40
CA THR A 61 7.12 24.93 6.10
C THR A 61 6.86 25.82 7.30
N ASP A 62 5.99 25.41 8.22
CA ASP A 62 5.66 26.16 9.44
C ASP A 62 5.60 25.20 10.65
N PRO A 63 6.77 24.76 11.14
CA PRO A 63 6.87 23.71 12.15
C PRO A 63 6.33 24.20 13.51
N SER A 64 5.12 23.76 13.86
CA SER A 64 4.60 23.80 15.23
C SER A 64 4.77 22.44 15.92
N PRO A 65 4.90 22.39 17.27
CA PRO A 65 4.95 21.12 18.00
C PRO A 65 3.80 20.18 17.65
N LEU A 66 2.59 20.73 17.46
CA LEU A 66 1.40 19.99 17.08
C LEU A 66 1.54 19.37 15.67
N SER A 67 1.97 20.15 14.68
CA SER A 67 2.13 19.68 13.29
C SER A 67 3.19 18.58 13.17
N VAL A 68 4.29 18.69 13.91
CA VAL A 68 5.39 17.71 13.91
C VAL A 68 4.94 16.43 14.59
N VAL A 69 4.31 16.51 15.77
CA VAL A 69 3.82 15.33 16.50
C VAL A 69 2.77 14.59 15.67
N PHE A 70 1.78 15.29 15.09
CA PHE A 70 0.79 14.64 14.24
C PHE A 70 1.41 14.05 12.97
N SER A 71 2.38 14.72 12.34
CA SER A 71 3.09 14.16 11.19
C SER A 71 3.75 12.83 11.53
N ILE A 72 4.46 12.76 12.66
CA ILE A 72 5.11 11.52 13.11
C ILE A 72 4.08 10.42 13.35
N ILE A 73 2.99 10.73 14.08
CA ILE A 73 1.91 9.76 14.35
C ILE A 73 1.31 9.24 13.05
N VAL A 74 0.96 10.13 12.12
CA VAL A 74 0.35 9.76 10.83
C VAL A 74 1.33 8.94 9.99
N ALA A 75 2.61 9.29 9.95
CA ALA A 75 3.63 8.52 9.24
C ALA A 75 3.74 7.08 9.79
N ILE A 76 3.79 6.92 11.12
CA ILE A 76 3.87 5.61 11.77
C ILE A 76 2.60 4.80 11.50
N LEU A 77 1.42 5.40 11.68
CA LEU A 77 0.15 4.71 11.46
C LEU A 77 -0.02 4.31 10.00
N LEU A 78 0.28 5.21 9.06
CA LEU A 78 0.20 4.92 7.63
C LEU A 78 1.16 3.79 7.25
N ALA A 79 2.40 3.82 7.72
CA ALA A 79 3.37 2.76 7.48
C ALA A 79 2.89 1.42 8.07
N ALA A 80 2.42 1.40 9.32
CA ALA A 80 1.92 0.20 9.99
C ALA A 80 0.72 -0.41 9.26
N VAL A 81 -0.29 0.41 8.93
CA VAL A 81 -1.48 -0.03 8.19
C VAL A 81 -1.09 -0.58 6.81
N THR A 82 -0.15 0.08 6.12
CA THR A 82 0.32 -0.35 4.80
C THR A 82 1.06 -1.69 4.87
N ILE A 83 1.93 -1.89 5.87
CA ILE A 83 2.64 -3.16 6.08
C ILE A 83 1.67 -4.29 6.41
N VAL A 84 0.72 -4.05 7.31
CA VAL A 84 -0.32 -5.02 7.67
C VAL A 84 -1.16 -5.37 6.45
N PHE A 85 -1.59 -4.36 5.68
CA PHE A 85 -2.32 -4.55 4.44
C PHE A 85 -1.52 -5.39 3.43
N ALA A 86 -0.26 -5.06 3.17
CA ALA A 86 0.60 -5.77 2.23
C ALA A 86 0.86 -7.23 2.63
N ARG A 87 0.85 -7.52 3.94
CA ARG A 87 0.96 -8.89 4.46
C ARG A 87 -0.33 -9.68 4.32
N VAL A 88 -1.46 -9.10 4.74
CA VAL A 88 -2.76 -9.78 4.79
C VAL A 88 -3.35 -9.99 3.39
N SER A 89 -3.21 -8.99 2.52
CA SER A 89 -3.76 -9.02 1.16
C SER A 89 -3.11 -10.05 0.24
N GLN A 90 -1.88 -10.50 0.55
CA GLN A 90 -1.13 -11.46 -0.25
C GLN A 90 -1.88 -12.80 -0.41
N GLY A 91 -2.47 -13.31 0.68
CA GLY A 91 -3.25 -14.55 0.65
C GLY A 91 -4.54 -14.38 -0.15
N TYR A 92 -5.27 -13.29 0.11
CA TYR A 92 -6.52 -12.99 -0.59
C TYR A 92 -6.33 -12.88 -2.11
N ALA A 93 -5.31 -12.14 -2.55
CA ALA A 93 -5.04 -11.96 -3.98
C ALA A 93 -4.59 -13.27 -4.66
N CYS A 94 -3.84 -14.12 -3.95
CA CYS A 94 -3.47 -15.44 -4.46
C CYS A 94 -4.69 -16.36 -4.60
N GLU A 95 -5.56 -16.40 -3.58
CA GLU A 95 -6.80 -17.18 -3.61
C GLU A 95 -7.73 -16.73 -4.73
N ARG A 96 -7.87 -15.41 -4.92
CA ARG A 96 -8.63 -14.84 -6.03
C ARG A 96 -8.05 -15.25 -7.39
N ALA A 97 -6.73 -15.26 -7.54
CA ALA A 97 -6.12 -15.70 -8.79
C ALA A 97 -6.46 -17.17 -9.09
N ILE A 98 -6.41 -18.02 -8.06
CA ILE A 98 -6.77 -19.45 -8.17
C ILE A 98 -8.26 -19.62 -8.49
N SER A 99 -9.15 -18.87 -7.84
CA SER A 99 -10.60 -18.94 -8.12
C SER A 99 -10.97 -18.47 -9.53
N LEU A 100 -10.12 -17.63 -10.14
CA LEU A 100 -10.21 -17.23 -11.55
C LEU A 100 -9.52 -18.23 -12.52
N GLY A 101 -9.18 -19.43 -12.04
CA GLY A 101 -8.58 -20.50 -12.85
C GLY A 101 -7.08 -20.31 -13.16
N ARG A 102 -6.38 -19.43 -12.44
CA ARG A 102 -4.92 -19.26 -12.61
C ARG A 102 -4.15 -20.17 -11.66
N THR A 103 -2.93 -20.56 -12.05
CA THR A 103 -2.06 -21.34 -11.17
C THR A 103 -1.28 -20.43 -10.20
N LYS A 104 -0.77 -21.04 -9.13
CA LYS A 104 0.04 -20.33 -8.14
C LYS A 104 1.35 -19.81 -8.73
N GLU A 105 1.98 -20.58 -9.61
CA GLU A 105 3.21 -20.22 -10.30
C GLU A 105 3.00 -19.00 -11.19
N TRP A 106 1.84 -18.93 -11.85
CA TRP A 106 1.43 -17.77 -12.62
C TRP A 106 1.32 -16.53 -11.72
N TYR A 107 0.66 -16.67 -10.56
CA TYR A 107 0.53 -15.56 -9.61
C TYR A 107 1.89 -15.07 -9.09
N ILE A 108 2.80 -15.98 -8.74
CA ILE A 108 4.17 -15.62 -8.29
C ILE A 108 4.90 -14.81 -9.37
N LYS A 109 4.88 -15.26 -10.63
CA LYS A 109 5.50 -14.52 -11.74
C LYS A 109 4.86 -13.13 -11.90
N ARG A 110 3.54 -13.05 -11.81
CA ARG A 110 2.80 -11.79 -11.93
C ARG A 110 3.11 -10.84 -10.77
N GLN A 111 3.29 -11.34 -9.56
CA GLN A 111 3.64 -10.51 -8.40
C GLN A 111 5.02 -9.88 -8.50
N ARG A 112 5.99 -10.53 -9.17
CA ARG A 112 7.28 -9.90 -9.47
C ARG A 112 7.13 -8.70 -10.40
N VAL A 113 6.29 -8.84 -11.44
CA VAL A 113 5.98 -7.74 -12.37
C VAL A 113 5.28 -6.60 -11.63
N TRP A 114 4.30 -6.91 -10.78
CA TRP A 114 3.65 -5.92 -9.94
C TRP A 114 4.62 -5.21 -9.00
N ALA A 115 5.52 -5.93 -8.34
CA ALA A 115 6.53 -5.35 -7.47
C ALA A 115 7.39 -4.31 -8.20
N ILE A 116 7.89 -4.66 -9.39
CA ILE A 116 8.71 -3.76 -10.21
C ILE A 116 7.89 -2.56 -10.68
N ALA A 117 6.71 -2.80 -11.27
CA ALA A 117 5.87 -1.75 -11.82
C ALA A 117 5.41 -0.75 -10.74
N MET A 118 4.98 -1.25 -9.57
CA MET A 118 4.56 -0.39 -8.46
C MET A 118 5.74 0.30 -7.78
N GLY A 119 6.93 -0.32 -7.76
CA GLY A 119 8.15 0.34 -7.28
C GLY A 119 8.53 1.54 -8.15
N ILE A 120 8.50 1.38 -9.49
CA ILE A 120 8.74 2.49 -10.43
C ILE A 120 7.68 3.58 -10.23
N LEU A 121 6.41 3.20 -10.18
CA LEU A 121 5.31 4.15 -10.03
C LEU A 121 5.37 4.90 -8.68
N ALA A 122 5.71 4.23 -7.59
CA ALA A 122 5.90 4.87 -6.29
C ALA A 122 7.03 5.91 -6.34
N ALA A 123 8.14 5.59 -7.00
CA ALA A 123 9.24 6.55 -7.20
C ALA A 123 8.78 7.78 -8.00
N LEU A 124 8.03 7.58 -9.09
CA LEU A 124 7.46 8.68 -9.88
C LEU A 124 6.47 9.53 -9.06
N MET A 125 5.63 8.90 -8.25
CA MET A 125 4.67 9.59 -7.38
C MET A 125 5.37 10.43 -6.31
N ILE A 126 6.39 9.88 -5.65
CA ILE A 126 7.20 10.62 -4.68
C ILE A 126 7.86 11.81 -5.36
N PHE A 127 8.53 11.59 -6.51
CA PHE A 127 9.15 12.67 -7.27
C PHE A 127 8.14 13.76 -7.64
N GLY A 128 6.98 13.38 -8.16
CA GLY A 128 5.91 14.31 -8.54
C GLY A 128 5.36 15.10 -7.35
N ALA A 129 5.08 14.43 -6.23
CA ALA A 129 4.59 15.08 -5.01
C ALA A 129 5.63 16.03 -4.42
N THR A 130 6.90 15.62 -4.36
CA THR A 130 8.00 16.47 -3.91
C THR A 130 8.17 17.68 -4.82
N TYR A 131 8.18 17.49 -6.13
CA TYR A 131 8.28 18.60 -7.09
C TYR A 131 7.10 19.57 -6.96
N TYR A 132 5.88 19.04 -6.88
CA TYR A 132 4.68 19.85 -6.67
C TYR A 132 4.78 20.69 -5.40
N ASN A 133 5.14 20.08 -4.27
CA ASN A 133 5.22 20.77 -2.98
C ASN A 133 6.35 21.80 -2.92
N LEU A 134 7.50 21.56 -3.56
CA LEU A 134 8.64 22.47 -3.50
C LEU A 134 8.61 23.58 -4.56
N VAL A 135 8.04 23.32 -5.75
CA VAL A 135 8.16 24.22 -6.90
C VAL A 135 6.84 24.88 -7.27
N ILE A 136 5.74 24.13 -7.22
CA ILE A 136 4.44 24.63 -7.72
C ILE A 136 3.64 25.26 -6.58
N ARG A 137 3.45 24.53 -5.48
CA ARG A 137 2.60 24.92 -4.36
C ARG A 137 2.95 26.27 -3.73
N PRO A 138 4.22 26.65 -3.53
CA PRO A 138 4.56 27.95 -2.96
C PRO A 138 4.21 29.14 -3.88
N GLY A 139 4.11 28.90 -5.19
CA GLY A 139 3.79 29.93 -6.18
C GLY A 139 2.29 30.06 -6.47
N MET A 140 1.43 29.24 -5.85
CA MET A 140 -0.01 29.34 -6.04
C MET A 140 -0.59 30.48 -5.16
N PRO A 141 -1.54 31.29 -5.68
CA PRO A 141 -2.24 32.26 -4.86
C PRO A 141 -2.93 31.52 -3.70
N VAL A 142 -2.72 31.99 -2.48
CA VAL A 142 -3.57 31.61 -1.34
C VAL A 142 -4.98 32.12 -1.60
N ALA A 143 -5.94 31.21 -1.61
CA ALA A 143 -7.36 31.53 -1.70
C ALA A 143 -7.89 32.17 -0.41
#